data_AF-A0A9W4KIT8-F1
#
_entry.id   AF-A0A9W4KIT8-F1
#
_cell.length_a   1.000
_cell.length_b   1.000
_cell.length_c   1.000
_cell.angle_alpha   90.00
_cell.angle_beta   90.00
_cell.angle_gamma   90.00
#
_symmetry.space_group_name_H-M   'P 1'
#
loop_
_entity.id
_entity.type
_entity.pdbx_description
1 polymer ?
#
loop_
_entity_poly.entity_id
_entity_poly.type
_entity_poly.pdbx_seq_one_letter_code
_entity_poly.pdbx_strand_id
1 'polypeptide(L)'
;MSSDELGKWAQVAELSRGPVEDLQITPQASVLCHVGRQLCTSWTETVFTEWINESHLIWTLCAALAESGLDREWTQGFDLYFHRQWVQIQSTMQQIQGVDRFLLDIPTPPMMMAVFGHSNGSTPR
;
A
#
# COMPACT_ATOMS: atom_id res chain seq x y z
N MET A 1 -10.55 -3.97 24.81
CA MET A 1 -9.13 -4.15 24.45
C MET A 1 -8.42 -4.80 25.62
N SER A 2 -7.66 -5.87 25.38
CA SER A 2 -6.82 -6.51 26.42
C SER A 2 -5.55 -5.68 26.69
N SER A 3 -4.85 -5.97 27.80
CA SER A 3 -3.54 -5.33 28.09
C SER A 3 -2.52 -5.59 26.98
N ASP A 4 -2.54 -6.78 26.37
CA ASP A 4 -1.65 -7.16 25.27
C ASP A 4 -1.96 -6.37 24.00
N GLU A 5 -3.24 -6.18 23.70
CA GLU A 5 -3.70 -5.40 22.56
C GLU A 5 -3.34 -3.93 22.71
N LEU A 6 -3.44 -3.39 23.92
CA LEU A 6 -3.02 -2.02 24.26
C LEU A 6 -1.51 -1.82 24.04
N GLY A 7 -0.70 -2.82 24.43
CA GLY A 7 0.75 -2.81 24.20
C GLY A 7 1.12 -2.86 22.71
N LYS A 8 0.43 -3.68 21.92
CA LYS A 8 0.61 -3.73 20.46
C LYS A 8 0.26 -2.41 19.79
N TRP A 9 -0.80 -1.73 20.22
CA TRP A 9 -1.16 -0.42 19.68
C TRP A 9 -0.16 0.68 20.04
N ALA A 10 0.43 0.64 21.24
CA ALA A 10 1.53 1.54 21.59
C ALA A 10 2.75 1.30 20.67
N GLN A 11 3.05 0.05 20.33
CA GLN A 11 4.10 -0.27 19.37
C GLN A 11 3.81 0.26 17.96
N VAL A 12 2.57 0.13 17.48
CA VAL A 12 2.16 0.73 16.20
C VAL A 12 2.35 2.24 16.21
N ALA A 13 2.01 2.93 17.30
CA ALA A 13 2.16 4.39 17.44
C ALA A 13 3.61 4.85 17.25
N GLU A 14 4.55 4.13 17.88
CA GLU A 14 5.98 4.40 17.78
C GLU A 14 6.48 4.22 16.34
N LEU A 15 6.01 3.16 15.66
CA LEU A 15 6.38 2.88 14.27
C LEU A 15 5.79 3.92 13.29
N SER A 16 4.56 4.36 13.52
CA SER A 16 3.87 5.32 12.65
C SER A 16 4.28 6.78 12.86
N ARG A 17 5.01 7.08 13.95
CA ARG A 17 5.43 8.45 14.34
C ARG A 17 4.27 9.45 14.42
N GLY A 18 3.05 8.96 14.67
CA GLY A 18 1.81 9.74 14.65
C GLY A 18 0.69 9.04 15.42
N PRO A 19 -0.39 9.76 15.77
CA PRO A 19 -1.47 9.22 16.60
C PRO A 19 -2.15 8.04 15.89
N VAL A 20 -2.20 6.90 16.58
CA VAL A 20 -2.81 5.65 16.10
C VAL A 20 -4.30 5.81 15.80
N GLU A 21 -4.95 6.82 16.36
CA GLU A 21 -6.35 7.17 16.10
C GLU A 21 -6.63 7.43 14.61
N ASP A 22 -5.65 7.94 13.86
CA ASP A 22 -5.72 8.11 12.40
C ASP A 22 -5.59 6.78 11.63
N LEU A 23 -5.02 5.75 12.26
CA LEU A 23 -4.82 4.42 11.69
C LEU A 23 -5.98 3.46 11.97
N GLN A 24 -6.80 3.72 12.99
CA GLN A 24 -7.60 2.65 13.59
C GLN A 24 -9.13 2.66 13.45
N ILE A 25 -9.83 3.77 13.24
CA ILE A 25 -11.29 3.75 13.54
C ILE A 25 -12.17 4.36 12.45
N THR A 26 -11.61 5.09 11.50
CA THR A 26 -12.38 5.65 10.38
C THR A 26 -12.20 4.76 9.16
N PRO A 27 -13.27 4.38 8.42
CA PRO A 27 -13.13 3.94 7.05
C PRO A 27 -12.28 5.00 6.36
N GLN A 28 -11.04 4.65 6.03
CA GLN A 28 -10.16 5.61 5.40
C GLN A 28 -10.79 5.92 4.06
N ALA A 29 -10.97 7.22 3.79
CA ALA A 29 -11.53 7.67 2.53
C ALA A 29 -10.73 6.98 1.42
N SER A 30 -11.44 6.28 0.55
CA SER A 30 -10.76 5.51 -0.48
C SER A 30 -9.91 6.45 -1.32
N VAL A 31 -8.60 6.19 -1.37
CA VAL A 31 -7.67 7.04 -2.09
C VAL A 31 -7.58 6.53 -3.52
N LEU A 32 -8.06 7.32 -4.47
CA LEU A 32 -7.81 7.08 -5.89
C LEU A 32 -6.38 7.53 -6.20
N CYS A 33 -5.56 6.60 -6.66
CA CYS A 33 -4.19 6.84 -7.06
C CYS A 33 -4.02 6.63 -8.56
N HIS A 34 -3.37 7.59 -9.22
CA HIS A 34 -2.79 7.40 -10.54
C HIS A 34 -1.37 6.84 -10.40
N VAL A 35 -1.11 5.70 -11.02
CA VAL A 35 0.15 4.97 -10.90
C VAL A 35 0.79 4.81 -12.27
N GLY A 36 2.07 5.14 -12.34
CA GLY A 36 2.88 5.04 -13.54
C GLY A 36 4.35 5.19 -13.19
N ARG A 37 5.24 4.79 -14.10
CA ARG A 37 6.68 5.10 -13.95
C ARG A 37 6.93 6.56 -14.32
N GLN A 38 7.96 7.14 -13.71
CA GLN A 38 8.31 8.56 -13.80
C GLN A 38 8.38 9.15 -15.23
N LEU A 39 8.68 8.33 -16.24
CA LEU A 39 8.82 8.77 -17.64
C LEU A 39 7.68 8.31 -18.56
N CYS A 40 6.66 7.66 -18.01
CA CYS A 40 5.48 7.24 -18.77
C CYS A 40 4.46 8.38 -18.86
N THR A 41 3.80 8.49 -20.02
CA THR A 41 2.68 9.42 -20.22
C THR A 41 1.32 8.80 -19.91
N SER A 42 1.29 7.48 -19.72
CA SER A 42 0.11 6.69 -19.35
C SER A 42 0.17 6.27 -17.89
N TRP A 43 -0.98 6.32 -17.22
CA TRP A 43 -1.16 5.99 -15.82
C TRP A 43 -2.32 5.02 -15.69
N THR A 44 -2.26 4.12 -14.72
CA THR A 44 -3.41 3.32 -14.30
C THR A 44 -4.04 3.92 -13.07
N GLU A 45 -5.34 3.74 -12.92
CA GLU A 45 -6.06 4.07 -11.69
C GLU A 45 -6.11 2.86 -10.78
N THR A 46 -5.84 3.06 -9.50
CA THR A 46 -6.13 2.06 -8.46
C THR A 46 -6.70 2.74 -7.22
N VAL A 47 -7.62 2.06 -6.55
CA VAL A 47 -8.30 2.58 -5.36
C VAL A 47 -7.77 1.86 -4.13
N PHE A 48 -7.34 2.64 -3.14
CA PHE A 48 -6.88 2.15 -1.85
C PHE A 48 -7.95 2.34 -0.81
N THR A 49 -8.40 1.25 -0.20
CA THR A 49 -9.43 1.29 0.85
C THR A 49 -8.87 1.09 2.25
N GLU A 50 -7.62 0.66 2.36
CA GLU A 50 -6.97 0.34 3.63
C GLU A 50 -5.49 0.76 3.63
N TRP A 51 -5.09 1.54 4.64
CA TRP A 51 -3.69 1.83 4.95
C TRP A 51 -3.19 0.92 6.07
N ILE A 52 -2.18 0.11 5.76
CA ILE A 52 -1.56 -0.78 6.74
C ILE A 52 -0.17 -0.23 7.10
N ASN A 53 0.73 -0.19 6.12
CA ASN A 53 2.04 0.44 6.23
C ASN A 53 2.56 0.82 4.84
N GLU A 54 3.71 1.50 4.80
CA GLU A 54 4.35 1.97 3.57
C GLU A 54 4.72 0.82 2.62
N SER A 55 5.29 -0.27 3.14
CA SER A 55 5.66 -1.43 2.31
C SER A 55 4.43 -2.03 1.61
N HIS A 56 3.33 -2.22 2.34
CA HIS A 56 2.08 -2.75 1.78
C HIS A 56 1.52 -1.87 0.67
N LEU A 57 1.51 -0.54 0.91
CA LEU A 57 1.06 0.43 -0.07
C LEU A 57 1.88 0.30 -1.36
N ILE A 58 3.21 0.35 -1.26
CA ILE A 58 4.07 0.33 -2.44
C ILE A 58 3.94 -1.02 -3.17
N TRP A 59 3.83 -2.14 -2.46
CA TRP A 59 3.55 -3.44 -3.06
C TRP A 59 2.26 -3.45 -3.88
N THR A 60 1.20 -2.86 -3.33
CA THR A 60 -0.10 -2.76 -4.02
C THR A 60 0.00 -1.86 -5.25
N LEU A 61 0.70 -0.73 -5.18
CA LEU A 61 0.96 0.16 -6.33
C LEU A 61 1.75 -0.58 -7.43
N CYS A 62 2.77 -1.34 -7.02
CA CYS A 62 3.58 -2.16 -7.92
C CYS A 62 2.73 -3.20 -8.66
N ALA A 63 1.86 -3.90 -7.93
CA ALA A 63 0.95 -4.90 -8.49
C ALA A 63 -0.07 -4.26 -9.44
N ALA A 64 -0.71 -3.15 -9.04
CA ALA A 64 -1.67 -2.45 -9.88
C ALA A 64 -1.06 -1.99 -11.21
N LEU A 65 0.19 -1.50 -11.19
CA LEU A 65 0.90 -1.12 -12.41
C LEU A 65 1.16 -2.34 -13.31
N ALA A 66 1.55 -3.49 -12.74
CA ALA A 66 1.75 -4.71 -13.50
C ALA A 66 0.44 -5.24 -14.10
N GLU A 67 -0.64 -5.28 -13.31
CA GLU A 67 -1.96 -5.73 -13.75
C GLU A 67 -2.55 -4.86 -14.86
N SER A 68 -2.23 -3.56 -14.88
CA SER A 68 -2.68 -2.64 -15.94
C SER A 68 -2.12 -2.99 -17.33
N GLY A 69 -0.96 -3.66 -17.40
CA GLY A 69 -0.26 -3.94 -18.65
C GLY A 69 0.27 -2.71 -19.39
N LEU A 70 0.15 -1.50 -18.82
CA LEU A 70 0.56 -0.25 -19.47
C LEU A 70 2.08 -0.16 -19.69
N ASP A 71 2.85 -0.76 -18.78
CA ASP A 71 4.28 -0.95 -18.94
C ASP A 71 4.58 -2.45 -19.07
N ARG A 72 4.89 -2.87 -20.30
CA ARG A 72 5.19 -4.27 -20.62
C ARG A 72 6.47 -4.76 -19.93
N GLU A 73 7.51 -3.93 -19.83
CA GLU A 73 8.77 -4.31 -19.17
C GLU A 73 8.51 -4.54 -17.68
N TRP A 74 7.80 -3.61 -17.05
CA TRP A 74 7.41 -3.73 -15.64
C TRP A 74 6.54 -4.95 -15.40
N THR A 75 5.49 -5.15 -16.22
CA THR A 75 4.57 -6.28 -16.09
C THR A 75 5.32 -7.61 -16.16
N GLN A 76 6.18 -7.78 -17.17
CA GLN A 76 6.98 -9.01 -17.31
C GLN A 76 7.96 -9.21 -16.15
N GLY A 77 8.64 -8.14 -15.72
CA GLY A 77 9.55 -8.21 -14.58
C GLY A 77 8.82 -8.55 -13.28
N PHE A 78 7.65 -7.96 -13.06
CA PHE A 78 6.83 -8.23 -11.88
C PHE A 78 6.35 -9.68 -11.85
N ASP A 79 5.83 -10.19 -12.96
CA ASP A 79 5.37 -11.58 -13.08
C ASP A 79 6.50 -12.58 -12.83
N LEU A 80 7.70 -12.31 -13.36
CA LEU A 80 8.85 -13.20 -13.23
C LEU A 80 9.46 -13.19 -11.81
N TYR A 81 9.59 -12.02 -11.19
CA TYR A 81 10.41 -11.87 -9.98
C TYR A 81 9.61 -11.63 -8.70
N PHE A 82 8.41 -11.04 -8.80
CA PHE A 82 7.73 -10.45 -7.65
C PHE A 82 6.32 -11.00 -7.40
N HIS A 83 5.66 -11.56 -8.44
CA HIS A 83 4.27 -12.03 -8.34
C HIS A 83 4.05 -13.05 -7.21
N ARG A 84 4.94 -14.03 -7.08
CA ARG A 84 4.84 -15.03 -6.00
C ARG A 84 4.88 -14.39 -4.61
N GLN A 85 5.75 -13.40 -4.42
CA GLN A 85 5.89 -12.70 -3.14
C GLN A 85 4.66 -11.84 -2.86
N TRP A 86 4.13 -11.17 -3.88
CA TRP A 86 2.89 -10.41 -3.76
C TRP A 86 1.71 -11.29 -3.34
N VAL A 87 1.53 -12.46 -3.96
CA VAL A 87 0.48 -13.42 -3.59
C VAL A 87 0.64 -13.88 -2.14
N GLN A 88 1.88 -14.11 -1.68
CA GLN A 88 2.14 -14.49 -0.29
C GLN A 88 1.77 -13.35 0.69
N ILE A 89 2.15 -12.11 0.39
CA ILE A 89 1.80 -10.93 1.19
C ILE A 89 0.27 -10.81 1.31
N GLN A 90 -0.45 -10.91 0.18
CA GLN A 90 -1.91 -10.85 0.16
C GLN A 90 -2.54 -11.96 1.01
N SER A 91 -2.04 -13.20 0.87
CA SER A 91 -2.54 -14.34 1.66
C SER A 91 -2.32 -14.13 3.16
N THR A 92 -1.17 -13.59 3.57
CA THR A 92 -0.90 -13.28 4.98
C THR A 92 -1.81 -12.17 5.50
N MET A 93 -2.05 -11.13 4.68
CA MET A 93 -2.94 -10.02 5.06
C MET A 93 -4.38 -10.45 5.26
N GLN A 94 -4.88 -11.43 4.49
CA GLN A 94 -6.22 -11.95 4.65
C GLN A 94 -6.40 -12.79 5.94
N GLN A 95 -5.32 -13.42 6.42
CA GLN A 95 -5.36 -14.30 7.59
C GLN A 95 -5.25 -13.56 8.92
N ILE A 96 -4.72 -12.34 8.91
CA ILE A 96 -4.41 -11.57 10.12
C ILE A 96 -5.40 -10.42 10.22
N GLN A 97 -5.89 -10.14 11.43
CA GLN A 97 -6.90 -9.13 11.70
C GLN A 97 -6.47 -8.22 12.84
N GLY A 98 -7.05 -7.02 12.91
CA GLY A 98 -6.78 -6.05 13.96
C GLY A 98 -5.33 -5.55 13.96
N VAL A 99 -4.83 -5.22 15.15
CA VAL A 99 -3.51 -4.60 15.37
C VAL A 99 -2.34 -5.37 14.76
N ASP A 100 -2.44 -6.69 14.71
CA ASP A 100 -1.38 -7.56 14.23
C ASP A 100 -1.07 -7.33 12.74
N ARG A 101 -2.02 -6.81 11.96
CA ARG A 101 -1.80 -6.44 10.55
C ARG A 101 -0.76 -5.33 10.39
N PHE A 102 -0.73 -4.37 11.32
CA PHE A 102 0.18 -3.22 11.30
C PHE A 102 1.60 -3.59 11.75
N LEU A 103 1.74 -4.72 12.44
CA LEU A 103 3.01 -5.24 12.96
C LEU A 103 3.64 -6.29 12.04
N LEU A 104 3.04 -6.54 10.87
CA LEU A 104 3.58 -7.50 9.91
C LEU A 104 4.89 -7.02 9.31
N ASP A 105 5.87 -7.91 9.34
CA ASP A 105 7.13 -7.74 8.62
C ASP A 105 6.90 -8.01 7.12
N ILE A 106 6.54 -6.96 6.39
CA ILE A 106 6.34 -7.03 4.95
C ILE A 106 7.69 -6.81 4.26
N PRO A 107 8.10 -7.71 3.35
CA PRO A 107 9.33 -7.56 2.61
C PRO A 107 9.42 -6.22 1.88
N THR A 108 10.66 -5.71 1.74
CA THR A 108 10.90 -4.47 1.00
C THR A 108 10.34 -4.55 -0.43
N PRO A 109 9.53 -3.56 -0.86
CA PRO A 109 8.96 -3.55 -2.19
C PRO A 109 10.02 -3.32 -3.28
N PRO A 110 9.73 -3.73 -4.53
CA PRO A 110 10.66 -3.59 -5.65
C PRO A 110 10.91 -2.12 -6.07
N MET A 111 9.99 -1.21 -5.74
CA MET A 111 10.20 0.23 -5.88
C MET A 111 10.56 0.84 -4.53
N MET A 112 11.71 1.53 -4.47
CA MET A 112 12.21 2.17 -3.25
C MET A 112 11.72 3.61 -3.06
N MET A 113 11.09 4.19 -4.09
CA MET A 113 10.58 5.56 -4.06
C MET A 113 9.23 5.62 -4.77
N ALA A 114 8.22 6.08 -4.04
CA ALA A 114 6.94 6.50 -4.59
C ALA A 114 6.77 7.99 -4.32
N VAL A 115 6.45 8.77 -5.35
CA VAL A 115 6.21 10.21 -5.23
C VAL A 115 4.71 10.43 -5.30
N PHE A 116 4.12 10.92 -4.22
CA PHE A 116 2.69 11.21 -4.13
C PHE A 116 2.44 12.68 -4.46
N GLY A 117 1.82 12.93 -5.61
CA GLY A 117 1.28 14.23 -5.95
C GLY A 117 -0.15 14.36 -5.46
N HIS A 118 -0.44 15.34 -4.61
CA HIS A 118 -1.82 15.68 -4.29
C HIS A 118 -2.40 16.48 -5.45
N SER A 119 -3.33 15.90 -6.20
CA SER A 119 -4.16 16.68 -7.12
C SER A 119 -5.20 17.43 -6.30
N ASN A 120 -4.91 18.69 -5.96
CA ASN A 120 -5.92 19.60 -5.41
C ASN A 120 -6.95 19.80 -6.53
N GLY A 121 -8.04 19.00 -6.53
CA GLY A 121 -9.02 18.90 -7.60
C GLY A 121 -9.36 20.26 -8.23
N SER A 122 -8.63 20.59 -9.28
CA SER A 122 -8.87 21.74 -10.12
C SER A 122 -9.47 21.14 -11.37
N THR A 123 -10.78 20.94 -11.34
CA THR A 123 -11.56 20.64 -12.54
C THR A 123 -11.18 21.68 -13.60
N PRO A 124 -10.69 21.26 -14.79
CA PRO A 124 -10.61 22.20 -15.90
C PRO A 124 -12.04 22.59 -16.26
N ARG A 125 -12.33 23.90 -16.21
CA ARG A 125 -13.48 24.48 -16.89
C ARG A 125 -13.26 24.49 -18.39
#